data_AF-A4J954-F1
#
_entry.id   AF-A4J954-F1
#
_cell.length_a   1.000
_cell.length_b   1.000
_cell.length_c   1.000
_cell.angle_alpha   90.00
_cell.angle_beta   90.00
_cell.angle_gamma   90.00
#
_symmetry.space_group_name_H-M   'P 1'
#
loop_
_entity.id
_entity.type
_entity.pdbx_description
1 polymer ?
#
loop_
_entity_poly.entity_id
_entity_poly.type
_entity_poly.pdbx_seq_one_letter_code
_entity_poly.pdbx_strand_id
1 'polypeptide(L)'
;MKKKIVALLAMLMLVSLVLSGCGESKVKVEVKTSEEAAKMEGDPLQNLAIKEQEWLGQLEVIRGDINKSFADWEQGKATKEEFKNQLNKSMAGIKNLRKQYDLHTEVNQLPNENEEMYKNGLVYGKKLRTTVNNFIFMTTEGIMDTETKKLKPLDDEQIKGLYKKYMVEKYDEYKGKLEPALEKLNKK
;
A
#
# COMPACT_ATOMS: atom_id res chain seq x y z
N MET A 1 -52.30 -29.83 32.90
CA MET A 1 -51.10 -30.59 32.51
C MET A 1 -50.22 -29.88 31.47
N LYS A 2 -50.57 -28.65 31.06
CA LYS A 2 -49.62 -27.60 30.74
C LYS A 2 -49.10 -27.03 32.08
N LYS A 3 -47.81 -26.63 32.19
CA LYS A 3 -47.14 -25.91 33.32
C LYS A 3 -46.01 -26.62 34.12
N LYS A 4 -45.35 -27.68 33.65
CA LYS A 4 -44.17 -28.24 34.37
C LYS A 4 -42.91 -28.54 33.55
N ILE A 5 -42.81 -28.09 32.29
CA ILE A 5 -41.59 -28.32 31.47
C ILE A 5 -40.91 -27.01 31.00
N VAL A 6 -41.49 -25.84 31.27
CA VAL A 6 -40.91 -24.54 30.85
C VAL A 6 -40.04 -23.90 31.95
N ALA A 7 -39.91 -24.52 33.12
CA ALA A 7 -39.24 -23.93 34.30
C ALA A 7 -37.83 -24.48 34.59
N LEU A 8 -37.21 -25.24 33.67
CA LEU A 8 -35.89 -25.86 33.90
C LEU A 8 -34.79 -25.40 32.92
N LEU A 9 -35.08 -24.41 32.07
CA LEU A 9 -34.10 -23.78 31.17
C LEU A 9 -33.86 -22.30 31.47
N ALA A 10 -34.39 -21.79 32.60
CA ALA A 10 -34.29 -20.39 33.02
C ALA A 10 -33.37 -20.18 34.26
N MET A 11 -32.55 -21.17 34.63
CA MET A 11 -31.80 -21.12 35.89
C MET A 11 -30.35 -21.64 35.77
N LEU A 12 -29.65 -21.24 34.71
CA LEU A 12 -28.19 -21.30 34.65
C LEU A 12 -27.70 -20.30 33.60
N MET A 13 -27.04 -19.24 34.09
CA MET A 13 -26.31 -18.17 33.38
C MET A 13 -26.85 -16.75 33.61
N LEU A 14 -27.11 -16.40 34.88
CA LEU A 14 -27.31 -15.02 35.30
C LEU A 14 -26.57 -14.66 36.62
N VAL A 15 -25.35 -15.18 36.80
CA VAL A 15 -24.42 -14.61 37.79
C VAL A 15 -22.99 -14.62 37.23
N SER A 16 -22.64 -13.56 36.52
CA SER A 16 -21.27 -12.99 36.48
C SER A 16 -21.30 -11.72 35.62
N LEU A 17 -22.13 -10.78 36.05
CA LEU A 17 -22.02 -9.38 35.65
C LEU A 17 -21.51 -8.62 36.86
N VAL A 18 -20.47 -7.82 36.60
CA VAL A 18 -19.94 -6.70 37.39
C VAL A 18 -18.89 -7.04 38.47
N LEU A 19 -17.62 -7.05 38.05
CA LEU A 19 -16.62 -6.22 38.70
C LEU A 19 -15.92 -5.36 37.63
N SER A 20 -16.03 -4.07 37.84
CA SER A 20 -15.66 -2.97 36.96
C SER A 20 -14.15 -2.73 36.96
N GLY A 21 -13.59 -2.47 35.78
CA GLY A 21 -12.29 -1.84 35.61
C GLY A 21 -12.26 -1.12 34.27
N CYS A 22 -12.44 0.20 34.29
CA CYS A 22 -12.31 1.11 33.17
C CYS A 22 -10.98 0.91 32.41
N GLY A 23 -11.03 0.99 31.08
CA GLY A 23 -9.82 1.06 30.26
C GLY A 23 -10.17 0.97 28.78
N GLU A 24 -9.74 1.96 28.02
CA GLU A 24 -10.13 2.25 26.66
C GLU A 24 -9.74 1.20 25.61
N SER A 25 -10.32 1.41 24.42
CA SER A 25 -9.85 0.99 23.11
C SER A 25 -10.05 -0.48 22.69
N LYS A 26 -11.19 -0.68 22.02
CA LYS A 26 -11.33 -1.62 20.92
C LYS A 26 -10.33 -1.26 19.81
N VAL A 27 -9.23 -2.00 19.68
CA VAL A 27 -8.74 -2.43 18.36
C VAL A 27 -8.23 -3.86 18.54
N LYS A 28 -9.00 -4.81 18.01
CA LYS A 28 -8.50 -6.14 17.71
C LYS A 28 -7.46 -5.94 16.60
N VAL A 29 -6.18 -5.93 16.95
CA VAL A 29 -5.08 -5.91 15.97
C VAL A 29 -5.12 -7.26 15.26
N GLU A 30 -5.83 -7.31 14.15
CA GLU A 30 -5.99 -8.53 13.37
C GLU A 30 -4.73 -8.73 12.50
N VAL A 31 -3.86 -9.58 13.04
CA VAL A 31 -3.00 -10.58 12.38
C VAL A 31 -2.03 -10.05 11.30
N LYS A 32 -0.75 -9.93 11.71
CA LYS A 32 0.39 -10.10 10.79
C LYS A 32 0.26 -11.51 10.19
N THR A 33 0.05 -11.64 8.89
CA THR A 33 0.29 -12.92 8.22
C THR A 33 1.77 -13.26 8.43
N SER A 34 2.05 -14.37 9.09
CA SER A 34 3.42 -14.77 9.49
C SER A 34 4.38 -14.95 8.30
N GLU A 35 3.84 -15.09 7.08
CA GLU A 35 4.60 -15.26 5.84
C GLU A 35 5.09 -13.92 5.24
N GLU A 36 4.36 -12.82 5.36
CA GLU A 36 4.73 -11.53 4.75
C GLU A 36 5.83 -10.80 5.54
N ALA A 37 5.91 -11.06 6.85
CA ALA A 37 6.85 -10.43 7.78
C ALA A 37 7.82 -11.46 8.38
N ALA A 38 8.04 -12.61 7.73
CA ALA A 38 8.98 -13.60 8.22
C ALA A 38 10.37 -12.95 8.35
N LYS A 39 11.03 -13.21 9.49
CA LYS A 39 12.42 -12.80 9.69
C LYS A 39 13.28 -13.58 8.68
N MET A 40 14.04 -12.87 7.88
CA MET A 40 14.98 -13.43 6.92
C MET A 40 16.37 -13.45 7.57
N GLU A 41 17.00 -14.61 7.58
CA GLU A 41 18.40 -14.76 7.99
C GLU A 41 19.32 -14.35 6.84
N GLY A 42 20.57 -13.98 7.13
CA GLY A 42 21.56 -13.61 6.12
C GLY A 42 21.75 -12.11 5.93
N ASP A 43 22.31 -11.73 4.78
CA ASP A 43 22.69 -10.34 4.46
C ASP A 43 21.44 -9.44 4.32
N PRO A 44 21.31 -8.37 5.13
CA PRO A 44 20.24 -7.39 5.02
C PRO A 44 20.04 -6.83 3.60
N LEU A 45 21.11 -6.63 2.83
CA LEU A 45 21.02 -6.15 1.45
C LEU A 45 20.33 -7.16 0.54
N GLN A 46 20.73 -8.43 0.61
CA GLN A 46 20.13 -9.49 -0.19
C GLN A 46 18.67 -9.72 0.19
N ASN A 47 18.37 -9.73 1.48
CA ASN A 47 17.00 -9.91 1.98
C ASN A 47 16.07 -8.79 1.49
N LEU A 48 16.53 -7.54 1.58
CA LEU A 48 15.77 -6.41 1.04
C LEU A 48 15.63 -6.47 -0.49
N ALA A 49 16.68 -6.87 -1.22
CA ALA A 49 16.62 -7.00 -2.67
C ALA A 49 15.59 -8.04 -3.13
N ILE A 50 15.52 -9.19 -2.47
CA ILE A 50 14.51 -10.22 -2.75
C ILE A 50 13.10 -9.63 -2.62
N LYS A 51 12.83 -8.95 -1.51
CA LYS A 51 11.51 -8.34 -1.28
C LYS A 51 11.21 -7.18 -2.22
N GLU A 52 12.18 -6.34 -2.52
CA GLU A 52 12.00 -5.26 -3.50
C GLU A 52 11.70 -5.79 -4.89
N GLN A 53 12.23 -6.96 -5.29
CA GLN A 53 11.87 -7.60 -6.54
C GLN A 53 10.42 -8.13 -6.53
N GLU A 54 9.98 -8.77 -5.45
CA GLU A 54 8.58 -9.20 -5.28
C GLU A 54 7.61 -8.01 -5.34
N TRP A 55 7.90 -6.94 -4.60
CA TRP A 55 7.07 -5.74 -4.56
C TRP A 55 7.08 -4.97 -5.87
N LEU A 56 8.22 -4.93 -6.58
CA LEU A 56 8.29 -4.34 -7.91
C LEU A 56 7.38 -5.10 -8.89
N GLY A 57 7.40 -6.43 -8.87
CA GLY A 57 6.51 -7.25 -9.70
C GLY A 57 5.02 -6.93 -9.47
N GLN A 58 4.60 -6.83 -8.21
CA GLN A 58 3.23 -6.43 -7.86
C GLN A 58 2.91 -4.97 -8.28
N LEU A 59 3.88 -4.06 -8.12
CA LEU A 59 3.72 -2.66 -8.52
C LEU A 59 3.58 -2.49 -10.04
N GLU A 60 4.30 -3.28 -10.83
CA GLU A 60 4.19 -3.28 -12.29
C GLU A 60 2.81 -3.72 -12.77
N VAL A 61 2.17 -4.68 -12.10
CA VAL A 61 0.78 -5.07 -12.38
C VAL A 61 -0.16 -3.89 -12.14
N ILE A 62 -0.03 -3.24 -10.98
CA ILE A 62 -0.85 -2.05 -10.64
C ILE A 62 -0.61 -0.92 -11.65
N ARG A 63 0.65 -0.66 -12.02
CA ARG A 63 0.99 0.34 -13.05
C ARG A 63 0.37 -0.01 -14.39
N GLY A 64 0.41 -1.29 -14.80
CA GLY A 64 -0.21 -1.76 -16.04
C GLY A 64 -1.70 -1.46 -16.09
N ASP A 65 -2.43 -1.74 -15.01
CA ASP A 65 -3.86 -1.43 -14.89
C ASP A 65 -4.14 0.08 -14.97
N ILE A 66 -3.32 0.89 -14.30
CA ILE A 66 -3.42 2.36 -14.34
C ILE A 66 -3.17 2.87 -15.76
N ASN A 67 -2.09 2.42 -16.41
CA ASN A 67 -1.71 2.86 -17.75
C ASN A 67 -2.80 2.51 -18.78
N LYS A 68 -3.36 1.29 -18.70
CA LYS A 68 -4.46 0.88 -19.56
C LYS A 68 -5.68 1.78 -19.36
N SER A 69 -6.09 1.99 -18.10
CA SER A 69 -7.26 2.81 -17.79
C SER A 69 -7.09 4.28 -18.16
N PHE A 70 -5.87 4.82 -18.00
CA PHE A 70 -5.54 6.16 -18.46
C PHE A 70 -5.65 6.27 -19.99
N ALA A 71 -5.10 5.30 -20.73
CA ALA A 71 -5.17 5.29 -22.19
C ALA A 71 -6.62 5.16 -22.70
N ASP A 72 -7.45 4.33 -22.04
CA ASP A 72 -8.86 4.21 -22.38
C ASP A 72 -9.61 5.54 -22.16
N TRP A 73 -9.31 6.24 -21.06
CA TRP A 73 -9.88 7.57 -20.80
C TRP A 73 -9.41 8.62 -21.82
N GLU A 74 -8.10 8.70 -22.10
CA GLU A 74 -7.52 9.66 -23.04
C GLU A 74 -8.07 9.48 -24.46
N GLN A 75 -8.37 8.23 -24.86
CA GLN A 75 -8.95 7.89 -26.16
C GLN A 75 -10.49 8.04 -26.19
N GLY A 76 -11.12 8.45 -25.10
CA GLY A 76 -12.57 8.59 -24.99
C GLY A 76 -13.33 7.25 -24.94
N LYS A 77 -12.64 6.13 -24.70
CA LYS A 77 -13.24 4.79 -24.52
C LYS A 77 -13.81 4.59 -23.12
N ALA A 78 -13.33 5.36 -22.16
CA ALA A 78 -13.83 5.41 -20.79
C ALA A 78 -14.03 6.87 -20.35
N THR A 79 -14.93 7.07 -19.40
CA THR A 79 -15.13 8.34 -18.74
C THR A 79 -14.02 8.61 -17.72
N LYS A 80 -13.82 9.88 -17.37
CA LYS A 80 -12.94 10.29 -16.27
C LYS A 80 -13.30 9.61 -14.96
N GLU A 81 -14.60 9.42 -14.70
CA GLU A 81 -15.07 8.78 -13.47
C GLU A 81 -14.71 7.30 -13.42
N GLU A 82 -14.80 6.58 -14.53
CA GLU A 82 -14.34 5.19 -14.62
C GLU A 82 -12.82 5.07 -14.39
N PHE A 83 -12.05 6.00 -14.94
CA PHE A 83 -10.61 6.10 -14.66
C PHE A 83 -10.33 6.33 -13.16
N LYS A 84 -10.99 7.30 -12.53
CA LYS A 84 -10.84 7.58 -11.09
C LYS A 84 -11.26 6.38 -10.24
N ASN A 85 -12.29 5.63 -10.64
CA ASN A 85 -12.70 4.41 -9.96
C ASN A 85 -11.64 3.30 -10.06
N GLN A 86 -10.97 3.17 -11.21
CA GLN A 86 -9.84 2.24 -11.34
C GLN A 86 -8.65 2.66 -10.47
N LEU A 87 -8.37 3.96 -10.36
CA LEU A 87 -7.36 4.48 -9.44
C LEU A 87 -7.69 4.15 -7.98
N ASN A 88 -8.95 4.31 -7.56
CA ASN A 88 -9.40 3.95 -6.22
C ASN A 88 -9.24 2.45 -5.92
N LYS A 89 -9.52 1.57 -6.89
CA LYS A 89 -9.24 0.12 -6.77
C LYS A 89 -7.75 -0.15 -6.60
N SER A 90 -6.93 0.51 -7.42
CA SER A 90 -5.46 0.39 -7.40
C SER A 90 -4.86 0.86 -6.07
N MET A 91 -5.49 1.84 -5.41
CA MET A 91 -5.05 2.34 -4.10
C MET A 91 -4.98 1.23 -3.03
N ALA A 92 -5.88 0.26 -3.06
CA ALA A 92 -5.84 -0.85 -2.10
C ALA A 92 -4.56 -1.68 -2.24
N GLY A 93 -4.15 -1.99 -3.47
CA GLY A 93 -2.89 -2.68 -3.76
C GLY A 93 -1.66 -1.88 -3.30
N ILE A 94 -1.64 -0.57 -3.56
CA ILE A 94 -0.54 0.31 -3.11
C ILE A 94 -0.46 0.38 -1.58
N LYS A 95 -1.60 0.49 -0.88
CA LYS A 95 -1.63 0.46 0.59
C LYS A 95 -1.14 -0.87 1.12
N ASN A 96 -1.49 -1.98 0.48
CA ASN A 96 -1.00 -3.30 0.85
C ASN A 96 0.53 -3.42 0.69
N LEU A 97 1.08 -2.98 -0.45
CA LEU A 97 2.53 -2.97 -0.67
C LEU A 97 3.29 -2.14 0.36
N ARG A 98 2.73 -0.98 0.75
CA ARG A 98 3.31 -0.15 1.82
C ARG A 98 3.28 -0.88 3.17
N LYS A 99 2.16 -1.52 3.51
CA LYS A 99 2.03 -2.31 4.73
C LYS A 99 3.04 -3.47 4.76
N GLN A 100 3.20 -4.20 3.66
CA GLN A 100 4.18 -5.28 3.54
C GLN A 100 5.61 -4.76 3.73
N TYR A 101 5.95 -3.61 3.13
CA TYR A 101 7.24 -2.94 3.35
C TYR A 101 7.45 -2.59 4.82
N ASP A 102 6.48 -1.89 5.43
CA ASP A 102 6.58 -1.46 6.83
C ASP A 102 6.78 -2.68 7.75
N LEU A 103 5.97 -3.72 7.58
CA LEU A 103 6.09 -4.99 8.32
C LEU A 103 7.44 -5.68 8.12
N HIS A 104 7.97 -5.69 6.90
CA HIS A 104 9.30 -6.25 6.63
C HIS A 104 10.38 -5.47 7.38
N THR A 105 10.32 -4.14 7.38
CA THR A 105 11.31 -3.27 8.06
C THR A 105 11.17 -3.26 9.59
N GLU A 106 10.02 -3.63 10.13
CA GLU A 106 9.83 -3.81 11.58
C GLU A 106 10.59 -5.02 12.14
N VAL A 107 10.77 -6.06 11.33
CA VAL A 107 11.26 -7.38 11.78
C VAL A 107 12.59 -7.79 11.17
N ASN A 108 13.00 -7.15 10.07
CA ASN A 108 14.29 -7.33 9.42
C ASN A 108 15.13 -6.07 9.57
N GLN A 109 16.42 -6.26 9.84
CA GLN A 109 17.36 -5.14 9.87
C GLN A 109 17.46 -4.54 8.47
N LEU A 110 17.30 -3.23 8.35
CA LEU A 110 17.60 -2.53 7.11
C LEU A 110 19.12 -2.46 6.88
N PRO A 111 19.57 -2.52 5.62
CA PRO A 111 20.96 -2.22 5.26
C PRO A 111 21.40 -0.87 5.81
N ASN A 112 22.71 -0.67 6.01
CA ASN A 112 23.23 0.63 6.41
C ASN A 112 22.88 1.66 5.32
N GLU A 113 22.29 2.79 5.70
CA GLU A 113 21.85 3.82 4.74
C GLU A 113 23.02 4.43 3.94
N ASN A 114 24.26 4.26 4.42
CA ASN A 114 25.47 4.69 3.73
C ASN A 114 26.01 3.65 2.75
N GLU A 115 25.49 2.41 2.74
CA GLU A 115 25.86 1.42 1.73
C GLU A 115 25.39 1.86 0.36
N GLU A 116 26.33 1.87 -0.59
CA GLU A 116 26.11 2.42 -1.93
C GLU A 116 24.95 1.71 -2.65
N MET A 117 24.85 0.39 -2.52
CA MET A 117 23.77 -0.41 -3.13
C MET A 117 22.38 -0.03 -2.59
N TYR A 118 22.29 0.29 -1.31
CA TYR A 118 21.05 0.76 -0.71
C TYR A 118 20.71 2.17 -1.21
N LYS A 119 21.65 3.11 -1.05
CA LYS A 119 21.45 4.54 -1.35
C LYS A 119 21.21 4.82 -2.84
N ASN A 120 21.93 4.13 -3.71
CA ASN A 120 21.85 4.36 -5.16
C ASN A 120 20.89 3.40 -5.86
N GLY A 121 20.32 2.42 -5.15
CA GLY A 121 19.48 1.37 -5.72
C GLY A 121 18.22 1.10 -4.91
N LEU A 122 18.33 0.34 -3.82
CA LEU A 122 17.17 -0.21 -3.10
C LEU A 122 16.24 0.86 -2.51
N VAL A 123 16.74 2.04 -2.16
CA VAL A 123 15.90 3.16 -1.68
C VAL A 123 14.84 3.59 -2.69
N TYR A 124 15.05 3.33 -3.99
CA TYR A 124 14.13 3.72 -5.05
C TYR A 124 12.85 2.87 -5.08
N GLY A 125 12.83 1.68 -4.47
CA GLY A 125 11.61 0.90 -4.29
C GLY A 125 10.55 1.63 -3.47
N LYS A 126 10.95 2.20 -2.33
CA LYS A 126 10.07 3.07 -1.52
C LYS A 126 9.60 4.29 -2.32
N LYS A 127 10.50 4.92 -3.07
CA LYS A 127 10.17 6.10 -3.89
C LYS A 127 9.16 5.76 -5.00
N LEU A 128 9.24 4.59 -5.62
CA LEU A 128 8.26 4.12 -6.60
C LEU A 128 6.88 3.98 -5.99
N ARG A 129 6.76 3.24 -4.87
CA ARG A 129 5.49 3.06 -4.15
C ARG A 129 4.88 4.40 -3.74
N THR A 130 5.68 5.34 -3.24
CA THR A 130 5.25 6.70 -2.91
C THR A 130 4.81 7.48 -4.15
N THR A 131 5.50 7.34 -5.27
CA THR A 131 5.17 8.04 -6.53
C THR A 131 3.80 7.63 -7.05
N VAL A 132 3.51 6.33 -7.09
CA VAL A 132 2.20 5.82 -7.51
C VAL A 132 1.11 6.20 -6.52
N ASN A 133 1.36 6.06 -5.21
CA ASN A 133 0.44 6.52 -4.16
C ASN A 133 0.05 7.99 -4.34
N ASN A 134 1.04 8.85 -4.56
CA ASN A 134 0.82 10.30 -4.70
C ASN A 134 0.04 10.61 -5.97
N PHE A 135 0.36 9.96 -7.08
CA PHE A 135 -0.40 10.11 -8.32
C PHE A 135 -1.88 9.77 -8.13
N ILE A 136 -2.17 8.59 -7.56
CA ILE A 136 -3.54 8.14 -7.30
C ILE A 136 -4.24 9.16 -6.40
N PHE A 137 -3.65 9.50 -5.24
CA PHE A 137 -4.25 10.42 -4.28
C PHE A 137 -4.55 11.80 -4.88
N MET A 138 -3.57 12.42 -5.55
CA MET A 138 -3.77 13.75 -6.15
C MET A 138 -4.83 13.73 -7.25
N THR A 139 -4.93 12.64 -8.00
CA THR A 139 -5.90 12.51 -9.08
C THR A 139 -7.31 12.27 -8.53
N THR A 140 -7.46 11.45 -7.49
CA THR A 140 -8.77 11.08 -6.93
C THR A 140 -9.32 12.17 -6.02
N GLU A 141 -8.49 12.64 -5.07
CA GLU A 141 -8.88 13.57 -4.01
C GLU A 141 -8.61 15.04 -4.36
N GLY A 142 -7.68 15.29 -5.30
CA GLY A 142 -7.24 16.63 -5.66
C GLY A 142 -5.96 17.08 -4.94
N ILE A 143 -5.62 18.36 -5.11
CA ILE A 143 -4.45 18.98 -4.49
C ILE A 143 -4.88 20.06 -3.51
N MET A 144 -4.08 20.28 -2.45
CA MET A 144 -4.38 21.34 -1.48
C MET A 144 -4.27 22.71 -2.14
N ASP A 145 -5.37 23.45 -2.13
CA ASP A 145 -5.43 24.82 -2.56
C ASP A 145 -4.79 25.72 -1.48
N THR A 146 -3.83 26.55 -1.89
CA THR A 146 -3.00 27.32 -0.96
C THR A 146 -3.78 28.41 -0.23
N GLU A 147 -4.83 28.94 -0.85
CA GLU A 147 -5.66 30.01 -0.33
C GLU A 147 -6.74 29.47 0.61
N THR A 148 -7.47 28.46 0.18
CA THR A 148 -8.63 27.92 0.91
C THR A 148 -8.29 26.79 1.87
N LYS A 149 -7.07 26.23 1.79
CA LYS A 149 -6.61 25.04 2.55
C LYS A 149 -7.48 23.80 2.37
N LYS A 150 -8.28 23.75 1.30
CA LYS A 150 -9.13 22.61 0.94
C LYS A 150 -8.55 21.86 -0.25
N LEU A 151 -8.92 20.59 -0.39
CA LEU A 151 -8.58 19.84 -1.60
C LEU A 151 -9.42 20.35 -2.77
N LYS A 152 -8.73 20.73 -3.84
CA LYS A 152 -9.33 21.18 -5.10
C LYS A 152 -9.24 20.04 -6.12
N PRO A 153 -10.37 19.60 -6.70
CA PRO A 153 -10.38 18.64 -7.80
C PRO A 153 -9.58 19.15 -8.99
N LEU A 154 -8.93 18.22 -9.68
CA LEU A 154 -8.13 18.53 -10.86
C LEU A 154 -8.94 18.46 -12.14
N ASP A 155 -8.68 19.39 -13.06
CA ASP A 155 -9.15 19.31 -14.44
C ASP A 155 -8.39 18.23 -15.23
N ASP A 156 -8.81 18.00 -16.47
CA ASP A 156 -8.30 16.91 -17.29
C ASP A 156 -6.83 17.11 -17.68
N GLU A 157 -6.43 18.34 -18.00
CA GLU A 157 -5.06 18.66 -18.38
C GLU A 157 -4.11 18.57 -17.20
N GLN A 158 -4.56 18.99 -16.00
CA GLN A 158 -3.83 18.80 -14.76
C GLN A 158 -3.59 17.31 -14.45
N ILE A 159 -4.60 16.46 -14.64
CA ILE A 159 -4.46 15.02 -14.42
C ILE A 159 -3.51 14.39 -15.44
N LYS A 160 -3.61 14.74 -16.73
CA LYS A 160 -2.67 14.28 -17.77
C LYS A 160 -1.23 14.70 -17.45
N GLY A 161 -1.04 15.94 -16.99
CA GLY A 161 0.25 16.45 -16.55
C GLY A 161 0.81 15.67 -15.35
N LEU A 162 -0.03 15.36 -14.35
CA LEU A 162 0.37 14.51 -13.23
C LEU A 162 0.72 13.08 -13.68
N TYR A 163 -0.05 12.49 -14.59
CA TYR A 163 0.23 11.16 -15.13
C TYR A 163 1.62 11.13 -15.79
N LYS A 164 1.90 12.06 -16.69
CA LYS A 164 3.22 12.15 -17.34
C LYS A 164 4.35 12.28 -16.32
N LYS A 165 4.20 13.19 -15.35
CA LYS A 165 5.24 13.44 -14.34
C LYS A 165 5.47 12.28 -13.40
N TYR A 166 4.40 11.63 -12.91
CA TYR A 166 4.51 10.63 -11.86
C TYR A 166 4.55 9.19 -12.40
N MET A 167 3.71 8.85 -13.37
CA MET A 167 3.56 7.48 -13.89
C MET A 167 4.47 7.16 -15.07
N VAL A 168 5.02 8.18 -15.73
CA VAL A 168 6.01 8.02 -16.80
C VAL A 168 7.37 8.46 -16.28
N GLU A 169 7.63 9.77 -16.16
CA GLU A 169 8.97 10.32 -15.90
C GLU A 169 9.58 9.80 -14.59
N LYS A 170 8.94 10.08 -13.44
CA LYS A 170 9.48 9.66 -12.14
C LYS A 170 9.48 8.16 -11.94
N TYR A 171 8.43 7.49 -12.42
CA TYR A 171 8.35 6.04 -12.28
C TYR A 171 9.50 5.37 -13.04
N ASP A 172 9.68 5.71 -14.32
CA ASP A 172 10.72 5.11 -15.14
C ASP A 172 12.13 5.50 -14.65
N GLU A 173 12.33 6.74 -14.17
CA GLU A 173 13.58 7.16 -13.54
C GLU A 173 13.91 6.28 -12.33
N TYR A 174 12.96 6.10 -11.41
CA TYR A 174 13.21 5.34 -10.18
C TYR A 174 13.33 3.85 -10.43
N LYS A 175 12.54 3.30 -11.37
CA LYS A 175 12.65 1.91 -11.81
C LYS A 175 14.03 1.65 -12.44
N GLY A 176 14.49 2.55 -13.32
CA GLY A 176 15.82 2.46 -13.95
C GLY A 176 16.99 2.55 -12.97
N LYS A 177 16.78 3.03 -11.73
CA LYS A 177 17.78 2.98 -10.65
C LYS A 177 17.65 1.75 -9.77
N LEU A 178 16.44 1.25 -9.56
CA LEU A 178 16.17 0.07 -8.76
C LEU A 178 16.61 -1.23 -9.46
N GLU A 179 16.17 -1.44 -10.70
CA GLU A 179 16.38 -2.71 -11.42
C GLU A 179 17.87 -3.11 -11.53
N PRO A 180 18.80 -2.21 -11.88
CA PRO A 180 20.22 -2.58 -11.92
C PRO A 180 20.79 -2.99 -10.56
N ALA A 181 20.26 -2.44 -9.46
CA ALA A 181 20.68 -2.83 -8.12
C ALA A 181 20.16 -4.22 -7.76
N LEU A 182 18.90 -4.52 -8.11
CA LEU A 182 18.31 -5.86 -7.93
C LEU A 182 19.08 -6.92 -8.72
N GLU A 183 19.39 -6.65 -9.99
CA GLU A 183 20.16 -7.58 -10.81
C GLU A 183 21.56 -7.88 -10.25
N LYS A 184 22.24 -6.86 -9.71
CA LYS A 184 23.58 -7.04 -9.14
C LYS A 184 23.55 -7.87 -7.86
N LEU A 185 22.52 -7.70 -7.03
CA LEU A 185 22.40 -8.41 -5.75
C LEU A 185 21.89 -9.84 -5.93
N ASN A 186 21.10 -10.12 -6.96
CA ASN A 186 20.56 -11.46 -7.24
C ASN A 186 21.47 -12.35 -8.10
N LYS A 187 22.60 -11.82 -8.60
CA LYS A 187 23.64 -12.58 -9.33
C LYS A 187 24.76 -13.09 -8.43
N LYS A 188 24.73 -12.78 -7.13
CA LYS A 188 25.70 -13.23 -6.12
C LYS A 188 25.10 -14.35 -5.27
#